data_AF-A0A645IJR6-F1
#
_entry.id   AF-A0A645IJR6-F1
#
_cell.length_a   1.000
_cell.length_b   1.000
_cell.length_c   1.000
_cell.angle_alpha   90.00
_cell.angle_beta   90.00
_cell.angle_gamma   90.00
#
_symmetry.space_group_name_H-M   'P 1'
#
loop_
_entity.id
_entity.type
_entity.pdbx_description
1 polymer ?
#
loop_
_entity_poly.entity_id
_entity_poly.type
_entity_poly.pdbx_seq_one_letter_code
_entity_poly.pdbx_strand_id
1 'polypeptide(L)'
;MIPAADDNLLARLFRHASGSLWIKASQVDGARQQLPSELRQYTQASGVMLAAVNLNQRPVGVVWADSGPDGHPLGEGHYDEFRHMFQHFGAEFSRLTQALKRR
;
A
#
# COMPACT_ATOMS: atom_id res chain seq x y z
N MET A 1 -3.86 16.60 -19.47
CA MET A 1 -2.68 16.05 -18.78
C MET A 1 -2.62 16.76 -17.43
N ILE A 2 -3.08 16.12 -16.35
CA ILE A 2 -3.20 16.78 -15.04
C ILE A 2 -1.90 16.52 -14.28
N PRO A 3 -1.16 17.55 -13.83
CA PRO A 3 -0.02 17.36 -12.95
C PRO A 3 -0.57 16.85 -11.61
N ALA A 4 -0.19 15.63 -11.22
CA ALA A 4 -0.48 15.12 -9.90
C ALA A 4 0.27 16.01 -8.90
N ALA A 5 -0.46 16.84 -8.16
CA ALA A 5 0.10 17.64 -7.08
C ALA A 5 0.96 16.74 -6.18
N ASP A 6 2.17 17.19 -5.92
CA ASP A 6 3.35 16.46 -5.44
C ASP A 6 3.25 15.84 -4.03
N ASP A 7 2.06 15.55 -3.49
CA ASP A 7 2.00 14.78 -2.24
C ASP A 7 0.70 13.99 -1.95
N ASN A 8 0.25 13.18 -2.91
CA ASN A 8 -0.83 12.23 -2.66
C ASN A 8 -0.38 11.05 -1.77
N LEU A 9 -1.34 10.31 -1.21
CA LEU A 9 -1.05 9.27 -0.21
C LEU A 9 -0.15 8.14 -0.74
N LEU A 10 -0.25 7.82 -2.04
CA LEU A 10 0.63 6.85 -2.69
C LEU A 10 2.05 7.39 -2.89
N ALA A 11 2.20 8.67 -3.25
CA ALA A 11 3.50 9.32 -3.36
C ALA A 11 4.25 9.26 -2.02
N ARG A 12 3.56 9.53 -0.91
CA ARG A 12 4.11 9.40 0.44
C ARG A 12 4.52 7.96 0.77
N LEU A 13 3.69 6.98 0.41
CA LEU A 13 3.99 5.56 0.60
C LEU A 13 5.26 5.14 -0.16
N PHE A 14 5.43 5.62 -1.39
CA PHE A 14 6.56 5.30 -2.26
C PHE A 14 7.88 5.97 -1.88
N ARG A 15 7.88 6.99 -1.01
CA ARG A 15 9.12 7.58 -0.50
C ARG A 15 9.92 6.65 0.41
N HIS A 16 9.32 5.54 0.85
CA HIS A 16 9.95 4.58 1.73
C HIS A 16 9.99 3.19 1.08
N ALA A 17 11.19 2.58 0.99
CA ALA A 17 11.41 1.27 0.37
C ALA A 17 10.65 0.10 1.05
N SER A 18 10.16 0.32 2.26
CA SER A 18 9.28 -0.60 3.01
C SER A 18 8.09 0.17 3.61
N GLY A 19 7.64 1.21 2.90
CA GLY A 19 6.51 2.03 3.31
C GLY A 19 5.27 1.16 3.49
N SER A 20 4.65 1.26 4.66
CA SER A 20 3.33 0.72 4.93
C SER A 20 2.49 1.78 5.62
N LEU A 21 1.18 1.69 5.44
CA LEU A 21 0.22 2.61 6.03
C LEU A 21 -1.04 1.85 6.40
N TRP A 22 -1.60 2.16 7.57
CA TRP A 22 -2.94 1.77 7.95
C TRP A 22 -3.85 3.00 7.97
N ILE A 23 -4.88 2.96 7.13
CA ILE A 23 -5.98 3.93 7.13
C ILE A 23 -7.10 3.32 7.95
N LYS A 24 -7.37 3.89 9.13
CA LYS A 24 -8.47 3.47 10.00
C LYS A 24 -9.81 3.95 9.43
N ALA A 25 -10.91 3.32 9.84
CA ALA A 25 -12.26 3.73 9.47
C ALA A 25 -12.51 5.24 9.66
N SER A 26 -12.05 5.81 10.78
CA SER A 26 -12.16 7.25 11.08
C SER A 26 -11.36 8.18 10.17
N GLN A 27 -10.47 7.63 9.34
CA GLN A 27 -9.58 8.37 8.45
C GLN A 27 -9.93 8.16 6.97
N VAL A 28 -10.89 7.27 6.65
CA VAL A 28 -11.20 6.85 5.27
C VAL A 28 -11.60 8.03 4.39
N ASP A 29 -12.46 8.92 4.88
CA ASP A 29 -12.94 10.04 4.05
C ASP A 29 -11.80 11.01 3.71
N GLY A 30 -10.92 11.29 4.66
CA GLY A 30 -9.71 12.08 4.42
C GLY A 30 -8.72 11.38 3.49
N ALA A 31 -8.58 10.05 3.60
CA ALA A 31 -7.71 9.27 2.74
C ALA A 31 -8.22 9.21 1.30
N ARG A 32 -9.53 9.05 1.08
CA ARG A 32 -10.15 9.06 -0.26
C ARG A 32 -9.89 10.37 -1.01
N GLN A 33 -9.88 11.50 -0.32
CA GLN A 33 -9.55 12.79 -0.92
C GLN A 33 -8.09 12.87 -1.40
N GLN A 34 -7.19 12.13 -0.76
CA GLN A 34 -5.76 12.05 -1.09
C GLN A 34 -5.41 10.91 -2.05
N LEU A 35 -6.39 10.09 -2.46
CA LEU A 35 -6.20 9.02 -3.43
C LEU A 35 -6.61 9.49 -4.84
N PRO A 36 -5.95 8.94 -5.89
CA PRO A 36 -6.46 9.02 -7.26
C PRO A 36 -7.94 8.63 -7.34
N SER A 37 -8.70 9.33 -8.18
CA SER A 37 -10.15 9.14 -8.31
C SER A 37 -10.55 7.69 -8.53
N GLU A 38 -9.75 6.98 -9.31
CA GLU A 38 -9.95 5.59 -9.71
C GLU A 38 -9.92 4.65 -8.50
N LEU A 39 -9.13 5.01 -7.47
CA LEU A 39 -8.90 4.18 -6.29
C LEU A 39 -9.89 4.44 -5.14
N ARG A 40 -10.59 5.58 -5.16
CA ARG A 40 -11.48 5.99 -4.06
C ARG A 40 -12.59 4.97 -3.78
N GLN A 41 -13.11 4.34 -4.84
CA GLN A 41 -14.18 3.34 -4.75
C GLN A 41 -13.74 2.02 -4.10
N TYR A 42 -12.44 1.71 -4.16
CA TYR A 42 -11.89 0.49 -3.56
C TYR A 42 -11.54 0.69 -2.09
N THR A 43 -11.48 1.94 -1.60
CA THR A 43 -11.31 2.22 -0.17
C THR A 43 -12.63 2.04 0.54
N GLN A 44 -12.77 0.92 1.26
CA GLN A 44 -13.95 0.63 2.06
C GLN A 44 -14.01 1.50 3.32
N ALA A 45 -15.22 1.65 3.87
CA ALA A 45 -15.46 2.44 5.08
C ALA A 45 -14.80 1.83 6.33
N SER A 46 -14.55 0.52 6.33
CA SER A 46 -13.86 -0.21 7.41
C SER A 46 -12.37 0.12 7.53
N GLY A 47 -11.79 0.77 6.52
CA GLY A 47 -10.37 1.08 6.44
C GLY A 47 -9.62 0.17 5.46
N VAL A 48 -8.31 0.42 5.34
CA VAL A 48 -7.43 -0.31 4.43
C VAL A 48 -5.98 -0.25 4.93
N MET A 49 -5.21 -1.29 4.65
CA MET A 49 -3.76 -1.32 4.78
C MET A 49 -3.10 -1.30 3.40
N LEU A 50 -2.06 -0.48 3.27
CA LEU A 50 -1.31 -0.30 2.05
C LEU A 50 0.17 -0.58 2.30
N ALA A 51 0.83 -1.25 1.37
CA ALA A 51 2.29 -1.43 1.39
C ALA A 51 2.88 -1.16 0.00
N ALA A 52 4.01 -0.44 -0.05
CA ALA A 52 4.76 -0.25 -1.28
C ALA A 52 5.45 -1.56 -1.70
N VAL A 53 5.34 -1.91 -2.98
CA VAL A 53 6.16 -2.93 -3.62
C VAL A 53 7.30 -2.25 -4.35
N ASN A 54 8.52 -2.57 -3.94
CA ASN A 54 9.74 -2.05 -4.56
C ASN A 54 10.52 -3.17 -5.25
N LEU A 55 11.00 -2.88 -6.47
CA LEU A 55 11.90 -3.73 -7.23
C LEU A 55 13.22 -2.99 -7.44
N ASN A 56 14.32 -3.52 -6.88
CA ASN A 56 15.63 -2.86 -6.92
C ASN A 56 15.56 -1.37 -6.47
N GLN A 57 14.93 -1.10 -5.32
CA GLN A 57 14.71 0.25 -4.77
C GLN A 57 13.80 1.18 -5.60
N ARG A 58 13.16 0.68 -6.65
CA ARG A 58 12.18 1.43 -7.43
C ARG A 58 10.75 0.99 -7.05
N PRO A 59 9.83 1.91 -6.72
CA PRO A 59 8.43 1.58 -6.50
C PRO A 59 7.81 1.10 -7.81
N VAL A 60 7.18 -0.07 -7.76
CA VAL A 60 6.53 -0.71 -8.91
C VAL A 60 5.05 -1.01 -8.68
N GLY A 61 4.57 -0.91 -7.45
CA GLY A 61 3.17 -1.16 -7.15
C GLY A 61 2.84 -1.01 -5.67
N VAL A 62 1.59 -1.29 -5.33
CA VAL A 62 1.07 -1.26 -3.96
C VAL A 62 0.30 -2.54 -3.71
N VAL A 63 0.48 -3.14 -2.53
CA VAL A 63 -0.46 -4.14 -2.03
C VAL A 63 -1.55 -3.46 -1.21
N TRP A 64 -2.78 -3.88 -1.46
CA TRP A 64 -4.01 -3.39 -0.87
C TRP A 64 -4.65 -4.52 -0.06
N ALA A 65 -4.91 -4.28 1.22
CA ALA A 65 -5.62 -5.23 2.07
C ALA A 65 -6.72 -4.50 2.85
N ASP A 66 -7.96 -4.95 2.71
CA ASP A 66 -9.13 -4.49 3.46
C ASP A 66 -9.87 -5.68 4.04
N SER A 67 -10.96 -5.43 4.76
CA SER A 67 -11.77 -6.48 5.38
C SER A 67 -12.83 -7.08 4.47
N GLY A 68 -12.82 -6.76 3.18
CA GLY A 68 -13.83 -7.22 2.24
C GLY A 68 -15.24 -6.70 2.56
N PRO A 69 -16.24 -7.16 1.82
CA PRO A 69 -17.60 -6.61 1.89
C PRO A 69 -18.25 -6.70 3.27
N ASP A 70 -17.81 -7.64 4.12
CA ASP A 70 -18.33 -7.83 5.47
C ASP A 70 -17.87 -6.74 6.46
N GLY A 71 -16.82 -5.98 6.09
CA GLY A 71 -16.48 -4.71 6.73
C GLY A 71 -15.99 -4.80 8.17
N HIS A 72 -15.58 -5.98 8.64
CA HIS A 72 -15.01 -6.12 9.98
C HIS A 72 -13.80 -5.19 10.17
N PRO A 73 -13.71 -4.41 11.26
CA PRO A 73 -12.59 -3.51 11.45
C PRO A 73 -11.27 -4.27 11.48
N LEU A 74 -10.31 -3.79 10.68
CA LEU A 74 -8.92 -4.24 10.80
C LEU A 74 -8.34 -3.73 12.12
N GLY A 75 -7.69 -4.60 12.88
CA GLY A 75 -7.05 -4.27 14.16
C GLY A 75 -5.56 -3.96 14.02
N GLU A 76 -4.97 -3.49 15.11
CA GLU A 76 -3.53 -3.20 15.19
C GLU A 76 -2.68 -4.45 14.97
N GLY A 77 -3.09 -5.60 15.52
CA GLY A 77 -2.40 -6.88 15.29
C GLY A 77 -2.32 -7.28 13.81
N HIS A 78 -3.42 -7.14 13.06
CA HIS A 78 -3.43 -7.38 11.62
C HIS A 78 -2.46 -6.45 10.89
N TYR A 79 -2.29 -5.21 11.37
CA TYR A 79 -1.40 -4.25 10.74
C TYR A 79 0.06 -4.57 11.01
N ASP A 80 0.39 -5.01 12.23
CA ASP A 80 1.75 -5.45 12.54
C ASP A 80 2.15 -6.68 11.72
N GLU A 81 1.26 -7.67 11.58
CA GLU A 81 1.47 -8.84 10.72
C GLU A 81 1.67 -8.42 9.26
N PHE A 82 0.78 -7.56 8.74
CA PHE A 82 0.86 -7.03 7.38
C PHE A 82 2.18 -6.29 7.14
N ARG A 83 2.53 -5.36 8.04
CA ARG A 83 3.77 -4.59 7.96
C ARG A 83 4.99 -5.50 8.00
N HIS A 84 5.01 -6.47 8.90
CA HIS A 84 6.13 -7.40 9.03
C HIS A 84 6.33 -8.20 7.74
N MET A 85 5.25 -8.74 7.15
CA MET A 85 5.32 -9.45 5.87
C MET A 85 5.89 -8.57 4.75
N PHE A 86 5.42 -7.32 4.62
CA PHE A 86 5.84 -6.44 3.53
C PHE A 86 7.23 -5.82 3.70
N GLN A 87 7.77 -5.76 4.93
CA GLN A 87 9.17 -5.41 5.16
C GLN A 87 10.12 -6.39 4.45
N HIS A 88 9.77 -7.67 4.42
CA HIS A 88 10.59 -8.72 3.80
C HIS A 88 10.25 -8.94 2.31
N PHE A 89 9.00 -8.69 1.91
CA PHE A 89 8.51 -8.98 0.57
C PHE A 89 9.33 -8.32 -0.55
N GLY A 90 9.62 -7.01 -0.47
CA GLY A 90 10.30 -6.29 -1.55
C GLY A 90 11.73 -6.78 -1.81
N ALA A 91 12.47 -7.15 -0.75
CA ALA A 91 13.82 -7.69 -0.85
C ALA A 91 13.81 -9.06 -1.54
N GLU A 92 12.92 -9.95 -1.11
CA GLU A 92 12.79 -11.28 -1.71
C GLU A 92 12.27 -11.23 -3.14
N PHE A 93 11.29 -10.37 -3.43
CA PHE A 93 10.78 -10.16 -4.78
C PHE A 93 11.87 -9.66 -5.74
N SER A 94 12.72 -8.74 -5.27
CA SER A 94 13.88 -8.27 -6.03
C SER A 94 14.89 -9.39 -6.28
N ARG A 95 15.20 -10.20 -5.26
CA ARG A 95 16.11 -11.34 -5.37
C ARG A 95 15.62 -12.37 -6.40
N LEU A 96 14.34 -12.74 -6.34
CA LEU A 96 13.72 -13.70 -7.28
C LEU A 96 13.73 -13.18 -8.72
N THR A 97 13.40 -11.89 -8.91
CA THR A 97 13.41 -11.27 -10.25
C THR A 97 14.82 -11.23 -10.84
N GLN A 98 15.86 -10.99 -10.04
CA GLN A 98 17.24 -11.05 -10.50
C GLN A 98 17.66 -12.48 -10.87
N ALA A 99 17.21 -13.49 -10.13
CA ALA A 99 17.49 -14.90 -10.45
C ALA A 99 16.88 -15.33 -11.79
N LEU A 100 15.69 -14.84 -12.14
CA LEU A 100 15.06 -15.09 -13.44
C LEU A 100 15.87 -14.50 -14.61
N LYS A 101 16.46 -13.31 -14.44
CA LYS A 101 17.25 -12.65 -15.49
C LYS A 101 18.60 -13.30 -15.78
N ARG A 102 19.05 -14.21 -14.92
CA ARG A 102 20.34 -14.91 -15.04
C ARG A 102 20.20 -16.30 -15.69
N ARG A 103 18.97 -16.71 -16.02
CA ARG A 103 18.68 -17.92 -16.80
C ARG A 103 18.47 -17.53 -18.26
#